data_AF-A0A8H9L1E5-F1
#
_entry.id   AF-A0A8H9L1E5-F1
#
_cell.length_a   1.000
_cell.length_b   1.000
_cell.length_c   1.000
_cell.angle_alpha   90.00
_cell.angle_beta   90.00
_cell.angle_gamma   90.00
#
_symmetry.space_group_name_H-M   'P 1'
#
loop_
_entity.id
_entity.type
_entity.pdbx_description
1 polymer ?
#
loop_
_entity_poly.entity_id
_entity_poly.type
_entity_poly.pdbx_seq_one_letter_code
_entity_poly.pdbx_strand_id
1 'polypeptide(L)'
;MRGPTSTPAEGDTVTSRLRTAVPAAVPALALAALLLGGCTGGEPSDGAPTPGATDPAPSVSASATASPTASPTASADPSDTADPPATPAPDEQELLDQVREDGTLSVIVELAVADADAGPAERSRLIEAAQDDLVDELDPEHAQVTTRFQRNPQMTLTVDEDGLRALYASSRVTHVWENGIVRVH
;
A
#
# COMPACT_ATOMS: atom_id res chain seq x y z
N MET A 1 -12.85 -44.26 54.56
CA MET A 1 -12.90 -44.20 53.09
C MET A 1 -11.85 -43.22 52.61
N ARG A 2 -11.14 -43.59 51.54
CA ARG A 2 -10.08 -42.82 50.87
C ARG A 2 -10.65 -41.54 50.24
N GLY A 3 -9.83 -40.48 50.15
CA GLY A 3 -10.20 -39.10 49.75
C GLY A 3 -10.58 -38.89 48.29
N PRO A 4 -10.67 -37.61 47.86
CA PRO A 4 -9.64 -37.13 46.93
C PRO A 4 -8.95 -35.82 47.37
N THR A 5 -7.70 -35.75 46.95
CA THR A 5 -6.68 -34.71 47.10
C THR A 5 -7.08 -33.41 46.40
N SER A 6 -7.07 -32.30 47.14
CA SER A 6 -7.03 -30.95 46.56
C SER A 6 -5.58 -30.58 46.27
N THR A 7 -5.27 -30.35 45.00
CA THR A 7 -4.00 -29.80 44.54
C THR A 7 -4.08 -28.27 44.58
N PRO A 8 -3.21 -27.57 45.34
CA PRO A 8 -2.99 -26.14 45.15
C PRO A 8 -1.98 -25.92 44.03
N ALA A 9 -2.34 -25.16 43.01
CA ALA A 9 -1.38 -24.60 42.06
C ALA A 9 -0.93 -23.22 42.57
N GLU A 10 0.03 -23.24 43.49
CA GLU A 10 0.94 -22.11 43.70
C GLU A 10 2.01 -22.15 42.60
N GLY A 11 2.27 -20.99 41.99
CA GLY A 11 3.29 -20.84 40.96
C GLY A 11 3.54 -19.38 40.65
N ASP A 12 3.74 -18.57 41.70
CA ASP A 12 4.17 -17.18 41.59
C ASP A 12 5.69 -17.12 41.35
N THR A 13 6.06 -16.50 40.23
CA THR A 13 7.20 -15.59 40.01
C THR A 13 8.55 -15.88 40.67
N VAL A 14 9.59 -16.27 39.89
CA VAL A 14 11.00 -15.81 40.11
C VAL A 14 11.84 -15.83 38.82
N THR A 15 11.99 -14.66 38.21
CA THR A 15 13.27 -13.95 37.97
C THR A 15 14.43 -14.63 37.20
N SER A 16 14.82 -13.95 36.12
CA SER A 16 16.19 -13.59 35.70
C SER A 16 17.05 -14.52 34.81
N ARG A 17 17.41 -13.89 33.69
CA ARG A 17 18.77 -13.73 33.11
C ARG A 17 19.39 -14.95 32.41
N LEU A 18 19.27 -14.94 31.09
CA LEU A 18 20.46 -15.02 30.24
C LEU A 18 20.46 -13.92 29.19
N ARG A 19 21.31 -12.92 29.43
CA ARG A 19 21.91 -12.09 28.38
C ARG A 19 22.77 -13.02 27.52
N THR A 20 22.47 -13.15 26.23
CA THR A 20 23.46 -13.65 25.26
C THR A 20 23.39 -12.85 23.97
N ALA A 21 24.36 -11.93 23.88
CA ALA A 21 25.10 -11.48 22.72
C ALA A 21 24.40 -11.32 21.36
N VAL A 22 24.28 -10.05 20.97
CA VAL A 22 24.36 -9.56 19.60
C VAL A 22 25.60 -10.10 18.88
N PRO A 23 25.46 -10.57 17.62
CA PRO A 23 26.50 -10.32 16.63
C PRO A 23 25.97 -9.39 15.53
N ALA A 24 26.46 -8.16 15.55
CA ALA A 24 26.51 -7.30 14.39
C ALA A 24 27.55 -7.90 13.43
N ALA A 25 27.14 -8.27 12.22
CA ALA A 25 28.05 -8.64 11.15
C ALA A 25 27.51 -8.11 9.81
N VAL A 26 27.94 -6.91 9.48
CA VAL A 26 27.94 -6.29 8.15
C VAL A 26 29.43 -6.11 7.80
N PRO A 27 29.88 -6.02 6.53
CA PRO A 27 29.58 -6.74 5.28
C PRO A 27 30.87 -7.42 4.73
N ALA A 28 30.78 -8.20 3.64
CA ALA A 28 31.98 -8.55 2.86
C ALA A 28 31.72 -8.38 1.36
N LEU A 29 32.34 -7.35 0.80
CA LEU A 29 32.61 -7.15 -0.61
C LEU A 29 33.18 -8.42 -1.24
N ALA A 30 32.63 -8.84 -2.37
CA ALA A 30 33.35 -9.61 -3.37
C ALA A 30 33.25 -8.89 -4.71
N LEU A 31 34.23 -8.02 -4.94
CA LEU A 31 34.58 -7.44 -6.22
C LEU A 31 35.18 -8.57 -7.07
N ALA A 32 34.59 -8.89 -8.23
CA ALA A 32 35.26 -9.66 -9.28
C ALA A 32 35.04 -8.96 -10.61
N ALA A 33 36.14 -8.39 -11.10
CA ALA A 33 36.26 -7.65 -12.35
C ALA A 33 36.66 -8.57 -13.52
N LEU A 34 36.68 -7.95 -14.72
CA LEU A 34 37.11 -8.41 -16.05
C LEU A 34 36.00 -9.11 -16.87
N LEU A 35 35.67 -8.67 -18.09
CA LEU A 35 36.60 -8.38 -19.20
C LEU A 35 36.18 -7.21 -20.11
N LEU A 36 37.21 -6.58 -20.65
CA LEU A 36 37.22 -5.53 -21.65
C LEU A 36 36.71 -6.00 -23.02
N GLY A 37 36.10 -5.09 -23.77
CA GLY A 37 35.89 -5.21 -25.22
C GLY A 37 35.17 -3.97 -25.77
N GLY A 38 35.94 -2.96 -26.17
CA GLY A 38 35.42 -1.70 -26.72
C GLY A 38 34.99 -1.78 -28.18
N CYS A 39 34.18 -0.80 -28.61
CA CYS A 39 34.17 -0.29 -29.97
C CYS A 39 33.60 1.14 -29.98
N THR A 40 34.12 1.91 -30.92
CA THR A 40 34.26 3.37 -30.92
C THR A 40 33.21 4.05 -31.81
N GLY A 41 32.91 5.32 -31.55
CA GLY A 41 32.24 6.25 -32.49
C GLY A 41 31.11 7.00 -31.77
N GLY A 42 31.23 8.30 -31.48
CA GLY A 42 31.17 9.42 -32.45
C GLY A 42 29.71 9.93 -32.42
N GLU A 43 29.34 11.19 -32.20
CA GLU A 43 29.95 12.53 -32.24
C GLU A 43 29.15 13.46 -31.31
N PRO A 44 29.67 14.64 -30.93
CA PRO A 44 28.92 15.67 -30.22
C PRO A 44 28.03 16.46 -31.19
N SER A 45 26.82 16.83 -30.78
CA SER A 45 26.09 17.92 -31.44
C SER A 45 25.32 18.76 -30.43
N ASP A 46 25.95 19.90 -30.17
CA ASP A 46 25.42 21.17 -29.70
C ASP A 46 24.14 21.54 -30.46
N GLY A 47 23.11 21.96 -29.73
CA GLY A 47 21.79 22.26 -30.29
C GLY A 47 20.93 23.13 -29.39
N ALA A 48 21.41 24.31 -29.04
CA ALA A 48 20.60 25.47 -28.65
C ALA A 48 21.19 26.70 -29.36
N PRO A 49 20.45 27.79 -29.69
CA PRO A 49 19.12 28.18 -29.23
C PRO A 49 18.14 28.56 -30.38
N THR A 50 16.86 28.76 -30.06
CA THR A 50 15.98 29.63 -30.87
C THR A 50 15.23 30.59 -29.97
N PRO A 51 15.52 31.92 -30.02
CA PRO A 51 14.70 32.94 -29.38
C PRO A 51 13.56 33.32 -30.33
N GLY A 52 12.34 32.89 -30.02
CA GLY A 52 11.11 33.36 -30.66
C GLY A 52 10.53 34.54 -29.89
N ALA A 53 11.04 35.74 -30.14
CA ALA A 53 10.42 36.97 -29.69
C ALA A 53 9.31 37.38 -30.68
N THR A 54 8.07 37.51 -30.22
CA THR A 54 7.16 38.54 -30.76
C THR A 54 6.09 38.89 -29.72
N ASP A 55 6.37 39.97 -28.99
CA ASP A 55 5.38 40.83 -28.34
C ASP A 55 4.66 41.63 -29.44
N PRO A 56 3.34 41.87 -29.35
CA PRO A 56 2.94 43.27 -29.19
C PRO A 56 1.76 43.51 -28.23
N ALA A 57 2.04 44.39 -27.27
CA ALA A 57 1.32 45.63 -26.95
C ALA A 57 0.19 45.63 -25.90
N PRO A 58 0.16 46.65 -25.00
CA PRO A 58 -0.80 46.79 -23.92
C PRO A 58 -1.97 47.75 -24.24
N SER A 59 -2.92 47.76 -23.30
CA SER A 59 -3.99 48.77 -23.07
C SER A 59 -5.35 48.52 -23.70
N VAL A 60 -6.27 48.09 -22.85
CA VAL A 60 -7.56 48.76 -22.70
C VAL A 60 -7.87 48.90 -21.21
N SER A 61 -7.92 50.15 -20.76
CA SER A 61 -8.48 50.60 -19.51
C SER A 61 -9.92 51.04 -19.78
N ALA A 62 -10.91 50.53 -19.02
CA ALA A 62 -12.12 51.27 -18.68
C ALA A 62 -12.90 50.53 -17.57
N SER A 63 -13.08 51.24 -16.46
CA SER A 63 -13.97 50.90 -15.35
C SER A 63 -15.45 50.89 -15.78
N ALA A 64 -16.24 49.97 -15.22
CA ALA A 64 -17.62 50.27 -14.83
C ALA A 64 -18.08 49.33 -13.70
N THR A 65 -18.34 49.96 -12.57
CA THR A 65 -19.09 49.52 -11.41
C THR A 65 -20.42 48.84 -11.75
N ALA A 66 -20.68 47.67 -11.14
CA ALA A 66 -22.01 47.32 -10.63
C ALA A 66 -21.88 46.14 -9.63
N SER A 67 -21.89 46.46 -8.34
CA SER A 67 -22.41 45.52 -7.34
C SER A 67 -23.92 45.52 -7.45
N PRO A 68 -24.54 44.34 -7.54
CA PRO A 68 -25.61 44.06 -6.59
C PRO A 68 -25.29 42.80 -5.77
N THR A 69 -25.39 43.01 -4.47
CA THR A 69 -25.68 42.02 -3.44
C THR A 69 -26.58 40.89 -3.96
N ALA A 70 -26.02 39.69 -4.07
CA ALA A 70 -26.77 38.46 -3.92
C ALA A 70 -26.05 37.64 -2.86
N SER A 71 -26.61 37.65 -1.66
CA SER A 71 -26.26 36.68 -0.62
C SER A 71 -26.46 35.28 -1.20
N PRO A 72 -25.44 34.42 -1.29
CA PRO A 72 -25.73 33.00 -1.36
C PRO A 72 -26.31 32.64 0.01
N THR A 73 -27.63 32.46 0.05
CA THR A 73 -28.28 31.69 1.09
C THR A 73 -27.47 30.40 1.24
N ALA A 74 -26.79 30.25 2.38
CA ALA A 74 -26.23 28.98 2.79
C ALA A 74 -27.41 28.02 2.94
N SER A 75 -27.70 27.29 1.87
CA SER A 75 -28.57 26.12 1.93
C SER A 75 -27.71 25.01 2.52
N ALA A 76 -27.64 25.02 3.85
CA ALA A 76 -27.16 23.89 4.62
C ALA A 76 -28.19 22.77 4.43
N ASP A 77 -27.88 21.86 3.52
CA ASP A 77 -28.45 20.51 3.55
C ASP A 77 -27.47 19.56 2.84
N PRO A 78 -26.40 19.10 3.51
CA PRO A 78 -26.05 17.71 3.33
C PRO A 78 -27.12 16.94 4.09
N SER A 79 -28.11 16.44 3.36
CA SER A 79 -28.83 15.24 3.76
C SER A 79 -27.76 14.15 3.91
N ASP A 80 -27.16 14.11 5.10
CA ASP A 80 -26.31 13.06 5.63
C ASP A 80 -27.22 11.84 5.80
N THR A 81 -27.64 11.27 4.66
CA THR A 81 -28.15 9.91 4.64
C THR A 81 -26.91 9.06 4.82
N ALA A 82 -26.51 8.93 6.09
CA ALA A 82 -25.56 7.92 6.50
C ALA A 82 -26.14 6.59 6.04
N ASP A 83 -25.61 6.08 4.93
CA ASP A 83 -25.83 4.72 4.52
C ASP A 83 -25.50 3.84 5.73
N PRO A 84 -26.40 2.96 6.19
CA PRO A 84 -26.11 2.12 7.34
C PRO A 84 -24.83 1.34 7.03
N PRO A 85 -23.89 1.21 7.98
CA PRO A 85 -22.63 0.53 7.72
C PRO A 85 -22.95 -0.86 7.17
N ALA A 86 -22.44 -1.15 5.97
CA ALA A 86 -22.56 -2.45 5.37
C ALA A 86 -22.04 -3.49 6.37
N THR A 87 -22.84 -4.52 6.64
CA THR A 87 -22.38 -5.62 7.49
C THR A 87 -21.29 -6.36 6.71
N PRO A 88 -20.09 -6.52 7.28
CA PRO A 88 -18.98 -7.20 6.61
C PRO A 88 -19.36 -8.64 6.29
N ALA A 89 -18.76 -9.17 5.21
CA ALA A 89 -18.91 -10.59 4.89
C ALA A 89 -18.32 -11.47 6.02
N PRO A 90 -18.77 -12.73 6.20
CA PRO A 90 -18.24 -13.61 7.24
C PRO A 90 -16.71 -13.74 7.23
N ASP A 91 -16.12 -13.88 6.03
CA ASP A 91 -14.67 -13.99 5.87
C ASP A 91 -13.94 -12.68 6.22
N GLU A 92 -14.55 -11.53 5.92
CA GLU A 92 -14.03 -10.21 6.31
C GLU A 92 -14.05 -10.02 7.83
N GLN A 93 -15.15 -10.43 8.48
CA GLN A 93 -15.27 -10.30 9.93
C GLN A 93 -14.23 -11.15 10.68
N GLU A 94 -13.92 -12.35 10.19
CA GLU A 94 -12.89 -13.21 10.77
C GLU A 94 -11.49 -12.55 10.71
N LEU A 95 -11.11 -12.01 9.56
CA LEU A 95 -9.82 -11.30 9.42
C LEU A 95 -9.78 -10.02 10.26
N LEU A 96 -10.90 -9.30 10.38
CA LEU A 96 -11.02 -8.12 11.24
C LEU A 96 -10.93 -8.47 12.73
N ASP A 97 -11.48 -9.61 13.15
CA ASP A 97 -11.33 -10.07 14.54
C ASP A 97 -9.88 -10.47 14.82
N GLN A 98 -9.24 -11.16 13.87
CA GLN A 98 -7.84 -11.57 13.99
C GLN A 98 -6.88 -10.38 14.05
N VAL A 99 -7.06 -9.37 13.19
CA VAL A 99 -6.20 -8.17 13.21
C VAL A 99 -6.39 -7.34 14.48
N ARG A 100 -7.58 -7.36 15.11
CA ARG A 100 -7.79 -6.74 16.44
C ARG A 100 -7.05 -7.47 17.56
N GLU A 101 -6.90 -8.79 17.45
CA GLU A 101 -6.19 -9.60 18.43
C GLU A 101 -4.66 -9.48 18.27
N ASP A 102 -4.16 -9.54 17.03
CA ASP A 102 -2.72 -9.53 16.71
C ASP A 102 -2.13 -8.12 16.46
N GLY A 103 -3.00 -7.12 16.28
CA GLY A 103 -2.66 -5.74 15.89
C GLY A 103 -2.33 -5.58 14.40
N THR A 104 -1.70 -6.58 13.77
CA THR A 104 -1.43 -6.62 12.33
C THR A 104 -1.59 -8.04 11.77
N LEU A 105 -2.02 -8.12 10.51
CA LEU A 105 -2.23 -9.37 9.79
C LEU A 105 -1.45 -9.38 8.48
N SER A 106 -0.86 -10.53 8.14
CA SER A 106 -0.33 -10.73 6.79
C SER A 106 -1.43 -11.30 5.90
N VAL A 107 -1.73 -10.61 4.80
CA VAL A 107 -2.79 -10.99 3.86
C VAL A 107 -2.21 -11.14 2.46
N ILE A 108 -2.82 -12.01 1.67
CA ILE A 108 -2.65 -12.03 0.23
C ILE A 108 -3.90 -11.38 -0.38
N VAL A 109 -3.68 -10.46 -1.30
CA VAL A 109 -4.75 -9.81 -2.06
C VAL A 109 -4.64 -10.18 -3.52
N GLU A 110 -5.78 -10.42 -4.14
CA GLU A 110 -5.91 -10.59 -5.59
C GLU A 110 -6.51 -9.32 -6.20
N LEU A 111 -5.90 -8.88 -7.30
CA LEU A 111 -6.24 -7.65 -8.00
C LEU A 111 -7.07 -7.95 -9.25
N ALA A 112 -8.02 -7.07 -9.53
CA ALA A 112 -8.70 -7.03 -10.81
C ALA A 112 -7.72 -6.49 -11.86
N VAL A 113 -7.41 -7.32 -12.87
CA VAL A 113 -6.63 -6.89 -14.05
C VAL A 113 -7.49 -7.08 -15.28
N ALA A 114 -7.74 -5.99 -16.00
CA ALA A 114 -8.45 -6.04 -17.26
C ALA A 114 -7.59 -6.74 -18.32
N ASP A 115 -8.27 -7.41 -19.26
CA ASP A 115 -7.68 -8.00 -20.47
C ASP A 115 -7.04 -9.40 -20.33
N ALA A 116 -7.88 -10.43 -20.40
CA ALA A 116 -7.46 -11.84 -20.34
C ALA A 116 -6.67 -12.30 -21.59
N ASP A 117 -6.81 -11.58 -22.71
CA ASP A 117 -6.22 -11.94 -24.00
C ASP A 117 -4.84 -11.29 -24.23
N ALA A 118 -4.36 -10.48 -23.29
CA ALA A 118 -3.04 -9.86 -23.34
C ALA A 118 -1.91 -10.91 -23.42
N GLY A 119 -0.93 -10.66 -24.31
CA GLY A 119 0.29 -11.45 -24.35
C GLY A 119 1.12 -11.32 -23.06
N PRO A 120 2.07 -12.23 -22.79
CA PRO A 120 2.73 -12.31 -21.47
C PRO A 120 3.39 -11.02 -20.99
N ALA A 121 4.08 -10.29 -21.89
CA ALA A 121 4.75 -9.05 -21.54
C ALA A 121 3.76 -7.91 -21.22
N GLU A 122 2.66 -7.83 -21.96
CA GLU A 122 1.62 -6.84 -21.71
C GLU A 122 0.86 -7.16 -20.43
N ARG A 123 0.55 -8.43 -20.20
CA ARG A 123 -0.06 -8.90 -18.96
C ARG A 123 0.78 -8.56 -17.73
N SER A 124 2.10 -8.73 -17.79
CA SER A 124 2.99 -8.34 -16.68
C SER A 124 2.96 -6.84 -16.41
N ARG A 125 2.87 -6.00 -17.45
CA ARG A 125 2.73 -4.54 -17.28
C ARG A 125 1.40 -4.15 -16.65
N LEU A 126 0.31 -4.79 -17.08
CA LEU A 126 -1.02 -4.55 -16.52
C LEU A 126 -1.10 -4.98 -15.05
N ILE A 127 -0.44 -6.09 -14.69
CA ILE A 127 -0.30 -6.52 -13.29
C ILE A 127 0.48 -5.49 -12.49
N GLU A 128 1.63 -5.04 -12.98
CA GLU A 128 2.46 -4.03 -12.31
C GLU A 128 1.70 -2.72 -12.09
N ALA A 129 1.02 -2.21 -13.12
CA ALA A 129 0.19 -1.02 -13.02
C ALA A 129 -0.95 -1.18 -11.99
N ALA A 130 -1.65 -2.31 -12.01
CA ALA A 130 -2.71 -2.57 -11.02
C ALA A 130 -2.17 -2.64 -9.58
N GLN A 131 -0.97 -3.21 -9.40
CA GLN A 131 -0.29 -3.28 -8.11
C GLN A 131 0.17 -1.90 -7.63
N ASP A 132 0.75 -1.09 -8.51
CA ASP A 132 1.16 0.29 -8.19
C ASP A 132 -0.04 1.14 -7.81
N ASP A 133 -1.10 1.07 -8.60
CA ASP A 133 -2.30 1.84 -8.33
C ASP A 133 -2.95 1.47 -6.98
N LEU A 134 -2.96 0.18 -6.59
CA LEU A 134 -3.46 -0.21 -5.26
C LEU A 134 -2.57 0.36 -4.16
N VAL A 135 -1.25 0.37 -4.35
CA VAL A 135 -0.31 0.89 -3.35
C VAL A 135 -0.43 2.40 -3.21
N ASP A 136 -0.68 3.12 -4.31
CA ASP A 136 -0.93 4.57 -4.28
C ASP A 136 -2.27 4.93 -3.61
N GLU A 137 -3.24 4.01 -3.59
CA GLU A 137 -4.53 4.16 -2.90
C GLU A 137 -4.44 3.89 -1.39
N LEU A 138 -3.51 3.03 -0.96
CA LEU A 138 -3.36 2.63 0.43
C LEU A 138 -2.52 3.63 1.23
N ASP A 139 -2.88 3.81 2.50
CA ASP A 139 -2.06 4.58 3.44
C ASP A 139 -0.83 3.75 3.87
N PRO A 140 0.41 4.24 3.65
CA PRO A 140 1.62 3.53 4.05
C PRO A 140 1.78 3.37 5.57
N GLU A 141 1.02 4.12 6.40
CA GLU A 141 1.01 3.92 7.85
C GLU A 141 0.21 2.67 8.27
N HIS A 142 -0.76 2.27 7.45
CA HIS A 142 -1.72 1.19 7.74
C HIS A 142 -1.50 -0.07 6.89
N ALA A 143 -0.73 0.03 5.80
CA ALA A 143 -0.44 -1.09 4.91
C ALA A 143 1.03 -1.07 4.43
N GLN A 144 1.70 -2.21 4.57
CA GLN A 144 3.05 -2.42 4.07
C GLN A 144 3.08 -3.55 3.05
N VAL A 145 3.58 -3.26 1.85
CA VAL A 145 3.81 -4.29 0.83
C VAL A 145 5.00 -5.16 1.21
N THR A 146 4.77 -6.46 1.33
CA THR A 146 5.80 -7.45 1.65
C THR A 146 6.30 -8.17 0.40
N THR A 147 5.41 -8.46 -0.55
CA THR A 147 5.78 -9.17 -1.79
C THR A 147 4.85 -8.78 -2.92
N ARG A 148 5.42 -8.55 -4.11
CA ARG A 148 4.68 -8.38 -5.36
C ARG A 148 4.91 -9.57 -6.29
N PHE A 149 3.84 -10.15 -6.82
CA PHE A 149 3.96 -11.24 -7.79
C PHE A 149 3.94 -10.68 -9.21
N GLN A 150 4.95 -10.98 -10.03
CA GLN A 150 5.07 -10.42 -11.39
C GLN A 150 4.21 -11.14 -12.45
N ARG A 151 3.79 -12.37 -12.14
CA ARG A 151 3.07 -13.26 -13.07
C ARG A 151 1.59 -13.42 -12.71
N ASN A 152 1.26 -13.17 -11.45
CA ASN A 152 -0.09 -13.26 -10.93
C ASN A 152 -0.49 -11.87 -10.45
N PRO A 153 -1.75 -11.46 -10.65
CA PRO A 153 -2.27 -10.20 -10.12
C PRO A 153 -2.51 -10.33 -8.61
N GLN A 154 -1.46 -10.63 -7.86
CA GLN A 154 -1.52 -10.85 -6.42
C GLN A 154 -0.39 -10.07 -5.74
N MET A 155 -0.58 -9.70 -4.48
CA MET A 155 0.49 -9.21 -3.61
C MET A 155 0.25 -9.63 -2.17
N THR A 156 1.32 -9.69 -1.39
CA THR A 156 1.25 -9.91 0.05
C THR A 156 1.46 -8.58 0.76
N LEU A 157 0.58 -8.25 1.69
CA LEU A 157 0.69 -7.08 2.55
C LEU A 157 0.73 -7.50 4.02
N THR A 158 1.32 -6.65 4.84
CA THR A 158 1.05 -6.59 6.28
C THR A 158 0.17 -5.37 6.52
N VAL A 159 -1.00 -5.57 7.12
CA VAL A 159 -2.00 -4.51 7.33
C VAL A 159 -2.48 -4.52 8.78
N ASP A 160 -2.89 -3.36 9.28
CA ASP A 160 -3.69 -3.25 10.49
C ASP A 160 -5.20 -3.22 10.16
N GLU A 161 -6.05 -2.94 11.15
CA GLU A 161 -7.50 -2.94 10.97
C GLU A 161 -7.97 -1.90 9.93
N ASP A 162 -7.37 -0.72 9.90
CA ASP A 162 -7.76 0.35 8.97
C ASP A 162 -7.24 0.05 7.57
N GLY A 163 -6.03 -0.51 7.46
CA GLY A 163 -5.50 -1.02 6.19
C GLY A 163 -6.37 -2.14 5.60
N LEU A 164 -6.85 -3.07 6.45
CA LEU A 164 -7.74 -4.15 6.02
C LEU A 164 -9.10 -3.62 5.54
N ARG A 165 -9.69 -2.63 6.23
CA ARG A 165 -10.92 -1.96 5.77
C ARG A 165 -10.72 -1.26 4.43
N ALA A 166 -9.58 -0.58 4.23
CA ALA A 166 -9.27 0.08 2.97
C ALA A 166 -9.19 -0.93 1.82
N LEU A 167 -8.61 -2.12 2.05
CA LEU A 167 -8.56 -3.19 1.06
C LEU A 167 -9.96 -3.66 0.63
N TYR A 168 -10.89 -3.86 1.58
CA TYR A 168 -12.27 -4.27 1.26
C TYR A 168 -13.10 -3.17 0.59
N ALA A 169 -12.78 -1.90 0.85
CA ALA A 169 -13.40 -0.77 0.17
C ALA A 169 -12.88 -0.56 -1.26
N SER A 170 -11.69 -1.08 -1.57
CA SER A 170 -11.05 -0.86 -2.87
C SER A 170 -11.70 -1.69 -3.98
N SER A 171 -12.16 -1.00 -5.03
CA SER A 171 -12.70 -1.66 -6.23
C SER A 171 -11.65 -2.45 -7.04
N ARG A 172 -10.36 -2.29 -6.73
CA ARG A 172 -9.25 -2.97 -7.40
C ARG A 172 -9.00 -4.35 -6.83
N VAL A 173 -9.47 -4.61 -5.62
CA VAL A 173 -9.29 -5.89 -4.91
C VAL A 173 -10.48 -6.79 -5.22
N THR A 174 -10.22 -8.01 -5.67
CA THR A 174 -11.27 -9.01 -5.90
C THR A 174 -11.40 -9.97 -4.72
N HIS A 175 -10.30 -10.29 -4.07
CA HIS A 175 -10.24 -11.22 -2.95
C HIS A 175 -9.13 -10.82 -1.97
N VAL A 176 -9.39 -11.06 -0.68
CA VAL A 176 -8.44 -10.91 0.42
C VAL A 176 -8.51 -12.19 1.24
N TRP A 177 -7.36 -12.77 1.58
CA TRP A 177 -7.27 -13.91 2.48
C TRP A 177 -6.01 -13.86 3.34
N GLU A 178 -6.04 -14.54 4.48
CA GLU A 178 -4.87 -14.63 5.36
C GLU A 178 -3.70 -15.32 4.64
N ASN A 179 -2.52 -14.73 4.79
CA ASN A 179 -1.27 -15.36 4.40
C ASN A 179 -0.84 -16.36 5.48
N GLY A 180 -1.35 -17.59 5.40
CA GLY A 180 -1.08 -18.67 6.36
C GLY A 180 0.36 -19.21 6.41
N ILE A 181 1.37 -18.41 6.06
CA ILE A 181 2.77 -18.78 6.30
C ILE A 181 2.98 -18.85 7.81
N VAL A 182 3.01 -20.08 8.30
CA VAL A 182 3.20 -20.52 9.68
C VAL A 182 4.16 -19.60 10.43
N ARG A 183 3.64 -18.82 11.39
CA ARG A 183 4.48 -18.20 12.43
C ARG A 183 5.06 -19.35 13.27
N VAL A 184 6.35 -19.62 13.10
CA VAL A 184 7.06 -20.59 13.95
C VAL A 184 7.25 -19.90 15.30
N HIS A 185 6.37 -20.21 16.25
CA HIS A 185 6.45 -19.77 17.64
C HIS A 185 7.56 -20.50 18.40
#